data_AF-A0A2T2XBT6-F1
#
_entry.id   AF-A0A2T2XBT6-F1
#
_cell.length_a   1.000
_cell.length_b   1.000
_cell.length_c   1.000
_cell.angle_alpha   90.00
_cell.angle_beta   90.00
_cell.angle_gamma   90.00
#
_symmetry.space_group_name_H-M   'P 1'
#
loop_
_entity.id
_entity.type
_entity.pdbx_description
1 polymer ?
#
loop_
_entity_poly.entity_id
_entity_poly.type
_entity_poly.pdbx_seq_one_letter_code
_entity_poly.pdbx_strand_id
1 'polypeptide(L)' 'MTSPYQGRIKILDTPEIEDLYGRPRFYPEERTYYFALTPEERDIANSYRTRENRILFILQGRLL' A
#
# COMPACT_ATOMS: atom_id res chain seq x y z
N MET A 1 -16.47 8.47 34.83
CA MET A 1 -16.01 8.74 33.44
C MET A 1 -16.21 7.47 32.62
N THR A 2 -17.33 7.37 31.92
CA THR A 2 -17.68 6.22 31.08
C THR A 2 -17.09 6.40 29.68
N SER A 3 -16.32 5.40 29.25
CA SER A 3 -15.68 5.38 27.92
C SER A 3 -16.75 5.32 26.83
N PRO A 4 -16.65 6.08 25.72
CA PRO A 4 -17.67 6.17 24.66
C PRO A 4 -17.83 4.88 23.81
N TYR A 5 -17.26 3.77 24.28
CA TYR A 5 -17.19 2.47 23.61
C TYR A 5 -18.00 1.38 24.32
N GLN A 6 -18.77 1.72 25.36
CA GLN A 6 -19.55 0.77 26.14
C GLN A 6 -20.75 0.25 25.31
N GLY A 7 -20.57 -0.91 24.65
CA GLY A 7 -21.56 -1.57 23.80
C GLY A 7 -21.16 -1.77 22.33
N ARG A 8 -19.94 -1.40 21.91
CA ARG A 8 -19.48 -1.68 20.54
C ARG A 8 -19.02 -3.13 20.40
N ILE A 9 -19.53 -3.84 19.39
CA ILE A 9 -19.02 -5.15 19.00
C ILE A 9 -17.59 -4.94 18.49
N LYS A 10 -16.63 -5.60 19.14
CA LYS A 10 -15.26 -5.65 18.64
C LYS A 10 -15.23 -6.69 17.52
N ILE A 11 -15.21 -6.22 16.27
CA ILE A 11 -15.27 -7.08 15.08
C ILE A 11 -13.90 -7.70 14.79
N LEU A 12 -12.83 -6.94 15.03
CA LEU A 12 -11.45 -7.38 14.82
C LEU A 12 -10.63 -7.13 16.08
N ASP A 13 -9.85 -8.14 16.47
CA ASP A 13 -8.83 -8.00 17.48
C ASP A 13 -7.59 -7.30 16.94
N THR A 14 -6.78 -6.75 17.83
CA THR A 14 -5.57 -5.98 17.46
C THR A 14 -4.64 -6.75 16.51
N PRO A 15 -4.40 -8.06 16.69
CA PRO A 15 -3.61 -8.85 15.73
C PRO A 15 -4.27 -8.94 14.35
N GLU A 16 -5.60 -9.07 14.27
CA GLU A 16 -6.34 -9.12 13.00
C GLU A 16 -6.30 -7.77 12.28
N ILE A 17 -6.33 -6.66 13.03
CA ILE A 17 -6.13 -5.32 12.48
C ILE A 17 -4.71 -5.18 11.92
N GLU A 18 -3.69 -5.67 12.63
CA GLU A 18 -2.31 -5.63 12.13
C GLU A 18 -2.09 -6.54 10.91
N ASP A 19 -2.78 -7.67 10.83
CA ASP A 19 -2.68 -8.58 9.69
C ASP A 19 -3.38 -8.01 8.45
N LEU A 20 -4.57 -7.43 8.61
CA LEU A 20 -5.40 -6.93 7.49
C LEU A 20 -5.07 -5.48 7.08
N TYR A 21 -4.76 -4.62 8.05
CA TYR A 21 -4.56 -3.18 7.84
C TYR A 21 -3.19 -2.69 8.31
N GLY A 22 -2.35 -3.59 8.81
CA GLY A 22 -0.97 -3.23 9.15
C GLY A 22 -0.17 -2.88 7.91
N ARG A 23 1.08 -2.47 8.14
CA ARG A 23 1.97 -2.09 7.05
C ARG A 23 2.22 -3.33 6.18
N PRO A 24 1.88 -3.32 4.88
CA PRO A 24 2.03 -4.49 4.03
C PRO A 24 3.51 -4.87 3.95
N ARG A 25 3.80 -6.12 4.28
CA ARG A 25 5.14 -6.72 4.21
C ARG A 25 5.21 -7.58 2.97
N PHE A 26 5.71 -7.00 1.88
CA PHE A 26 5.85 -7.72 0.62
C PHE A 26 7.13 -8.55 0.60
N TYR A 27 7.01 -9.83 0.28
CA TYR A 27 8.15 -10.68 -0.07
C TYR A 27 8.78 -10.23 -1.41
N PRO A 28 10.05 -10.57 -1.68
CA PRO A 28 10.74 -10.14 -2.91
C PRO A 28 9.99 -10.48 -4.21
N GLU A 29 9.33 -11.64 -4.24
CA GLU A 29 8.54 -12.10 -5.37
C GLU A 29 7.29 -11.25 -5.57
N GLU A 30 6.56 -10.96 -4.49
CA GLU A 30 5.38 -10.08 -4.49
C GLU A 30 5.75 -8.65 -4.88
N ARG A 31 6.91 -8.17 -4.44
CA ARG A 31 7.39 -6.83 -4.85
C ARG A 31 7.59 -6.75 -6.34
N THR A 32 8.15 -7.81 -6.93
CA THR A 32 8.29 -7.92 -8.38
C THR A 32 6.92 -8.01 -9.04
N TYR A 33 6.02 -8.83 -8.52
CA TYR A 33 4.70 -9.01 -9.12
C TYR A 33 3.83 -7.74 -9.11
N TYR A 34 3.79 -7.02 -7.99
CA TYR A 34 2.94 -5.85 -7.80
C TYR A 34 3.59 -4.54 -8.29
N PHE A 35 4.92 -4.41 -8.19
CA PHE A 35 5.62 -3.16 -8.49
C PHE A 35 6.58 -3.25 -9.68
N ALA A 36 6.65 -4.37 -10.41
CA ALA A 36 7.41 -4.40 -11.67
C ALA A 36 6.72 -3.52 -12.71
N LEU A 37 7.52 -2.60 -13.26
CA LEU A 37 7.16 -1.78 -14.40
C LEU A 37 7.56 -2.48 -15.68
N THR A 38 6.68 -2.40 -16.68
CA THR A 38 7.05 -2.67 -18.07
C THR A 38 8.09 -1.65 -18.56
N PRO A 39 8.81 -1.95 -19.65
CA PRO A 39 9.77 -1.00 -20.23
C PRO A 39 9.15 0.37 -20.55
N GLU A 40 7.92 0.39 -21.08
CA GLU A 40 7.21 1.63 -21.43
C GLU A 40 6.84 2.45 -20.19
N GLU A 41 6.31 1.81 -19.14
CA GLU A 41 6.01 2.49 -17.87
C GLU A 41 7.29 3.01 -17.19
N ARG A 42 8.41 2.30 -17.36
CA ARG A 42 9.71 2.73 -16.84
C ARG A 42 10.20 3.99 -17.55
N ASP A 43 10.00 4.11 -18.85
CA ASP A 43 10.38 5.31 -19.61
C ASP A 43 9.53 6.52 -19.22
N ILE A 44 8.23 6.31 -19.01
CA ILE A 44 7.33 7.35 -18.46
C ILE A 44 7.74 7.72 -17.04
N ALA A 45 8.05 6.75 -16.17
CA ALA A 45 8.54 7.01 -14.83
C ALA A 45 9.85 7.83 -14.85
N ASN A 46 10.78 7.50 -15.75
CA ASN A 46 12.04 8.24 -15.89
C ASN A 46 11.86 9.67 -16.42
N SER A 47 10.78 9.94 -17.16
CA SER A 47 10.44 11.27 -17.65
C SER A 47 10.10 12.27 -16.53
N TYR A 48 9.63 11.79 -15.37
CA TYR A 48 9.38 12.66 -14.22
C TYR A 48 10.70 13.14 -13.61
N ARG A 49 10.82 14.45 -13.37
CA ARG A 49 12.02 15.07 -12.79
C ARG A 49 12.18 14.81 -11.30
N THR A 50 11.09 14.66 -10.56
CA THR A 50 11.10 14.53 -9.10
C THR A 50 10.86 13.09 -8.66
N ARG A 51 11.56 12.67 -7.60
CA ARG A 51 11.49 11.31 -7.07
C ARG A 51 10.09 11.00 -6.52
N GLU A 52 9.40 11.98 -5.93
CA GLU A 52 8.04 11.79 -5.43
C GLU A 52 7.07 11.44 -6.57
N ASN A 53 7.14 12.16 -7.70
CA ASN A 53 6.25 11.90 -8.84
C ASN A 53 6.51 10.53 -9.48
N ARG A 54 7.77 10.08 -9.48
CA ARG A 54 8.10 8.69 -9.90
C ARG A 54 7.45 7.67 -8.99
N ILE A 55 7.55 7.86 -7.67
CA ILE A 55 6.97 6.95 -6.69
C ILE A 55 5.43 6.95 -6.81
N LEU A 56 4.83 8.13 -6.94
CA LEU A 56 3.37 8.26 -7.11
C LEU A 56 2.90 7.59 -8.40
N PHE A 57 3.62 7.74 -9.52
CA PHE A 57 3.29 7.07 -10.77
C PHE A 57 3.32 5.53 -10.63
N ILE A 58 4.34 5.00 -9.97
CA ILE A 58 4.48 3.55 -9.72
C ILE A 58 3.34 3.03 -8.84
N LEU A 59 2.96 3.79 -7.81
CA LEU A 59 1.89 3.42 -6.90
C LEU A 59 0.50 3.57 -7.54
N GLN A 60 0.28 4.62 -8.33
CA GLN A 60 -1.01 4.93 -8.94
C GLN A 60 -1.33 4.03 -10.14
N GLY A 61 -0.33 3.67 -10.96
CA GLY A 61 -0.52 2.88 -12.18
C GLY A 61 -1.03 1.44 -11.96
N ARG A 62 -0.96 0.93 -10.72
CA ARG A 62 -1.33 -0.45 -10.35
C ARG A 62 -2.52 -0.56 -9.39
N LEU A 63 -3.08 0.57 -8.93
CA LEU A 63 -4.18 0.63 -7.95
C LEU A 63 -5.55 0.93 -8.58
N LEU A 64 -5.66 0.89 -9.92
CA LEU A 64 -6.90 1.03 -10.68
C LEU A 64 -7.28 -0.28 -11.39
#